data_AF-A0A2G9T526-F1
#
_entry.id   AF-A0A2G9T526-F1
#
_cell.length_a   1.000
_cell.length_b   1.000
_cell.length_c   1.000
_cell.angle_alpha   90.00
_cell.angle_beta   90.00
_cell.angle_gamma   90.00
#
_symmetry.space_group_name_H-M   'P 1'
#
loop_
_entity.id
_entity.type
_entity.pdbx_description
1 polymer ?
#
loop_
_entity_poly.entity_id
_entity_poly.type
_entity_poly.pdbx_seq_one_letter_code
_entity_poly.pdbx_strand_id
1 'polypeptide(L)'
;SEADSQKLVLQYAPRVNLTLASTHRLREGGSALLACSVDAKPIDDIRIMWFKNGNIPLPQTTDTLVFEVLKMEDHRSEYTCQASNAIGTSRASLRMDVSCGH
;
A
#
# COMPACT_ATOMS: atom_id res chain seq x y z
N SER A 1 -16.34 -44.82 -10.01
CA SER A 1 -15.13 -44.45 -9.27
C SER A 1 -14.87 -42.99 -9.56
N GLU A 2 -15.38 -42.11 -8.71
CA GLU A 2 -15.15 -40.67 -8.85
C GLU A 2 -13.90 -40.37 -8.03
N ALA A 3 -12.81 -40.04 -8.71
CA ALA A 3 -11.60 -39.60 -8.05
C ALA A 3 -11.89 -38.21 -7.46
N ASP A 4 -12.04 -38.16 -6.13
CA ASP A 4 -12.07 -36.92 -5.35
C ASP A 4 -10.74 -36.18 -5.57
N SER A 5 -10.76 -35.20 -6.48
CA SER A 5 -9.62 -34.36 -6.76
C SER A 5 -9.45 -33.36 -5.63
N GLN A 6 -8.74 -33.74 -4.57
CA GLN A 6 -8.34 -32.80 -3.51
C GLN A 6 -7.46 -31.70 -4.13
N LYS A 7 -8.05 -30.51 -4.32
CA LYS A 7 -7.34 -29.33 -4.79
C LYS A 7 -6.49 -28.79 -3.63
N LEU A 8 -5.17 -28.99 -3.70
CA LEU A 8 -4.24 -28.36 -2.75
C LEU A 8 -4.31 -26.83 -2.92
N VAL A 9 -4.96 -26.16 -1.97
CA VAL A 9 -5.03 -24.69 -1.95
C VAL A 9 -3.83 -24.18 -1.16
N LEU A 10 -2.73 -23.85 -1.85
CA LEU A 10 -1.59 -23.17 -1.23
C LEU A 10 -2.05 -21.80 -0.70
N GLN A 11 -1.95 -21.59 0.61
CA GLN A 11 -2.22 -20.33 1.30
C GLN A 11 -0.89 -19.68 1.68
N TYR A 12 -0.82 -18.35 1.65
CA TYR A 12 0.38 -17.59 1.96
C TYR A 12 0.05 -16.19 2.48
N ALA A 13 0.97 -15.67 3.31
CA ALA A 13 0.91 -14.30 3.79
C ALA A 13 1.07 -13.30 2.62
N PRO A 14 0.55 -12.07 2.74
CA PRO A 14 0.55 -11.12 1.64
C PRO A 14 1.97 -10.81 1.14
N ARG A 15 2.13 -10.63 -0.17
CA ARG A 15 3.27 -9.97 -0.79
C ARG A 15 2.82 -8.58 -1.19
N VAL A 16 3.51 -7.56 -0.68
CA VAL A 16 3.12 -6.16 -0.84
C VAL A 16 4.15 -5.45 -1.70
N ASN A 17 3.68 -4.76 -2.74
CA ASN A 17 4.48 -3.86 -3.55
C ASN A 17 3.84 -2.46 -3.50
N LEU A 18 4.60 -1.46 -3.07
CA LEU A 18 4.15 -0.08 -2.98
C LEU A 18 4.83 0.76 -4.07
N THR A 19 4.03 1.46 -4.86
CA THR A 19 4.51 2.29 -5.98
C THR A 19 3.95 3.70 -5.93
N LEU A 20 4.72 4.64 -6.47
CA LEU A 20 4.21 5.97 -6.82
C LEU A 20 3.53 5.86 -8.18
N ALA A 21 2.19 5.91 -8.19
CA ALA A 21 1.38 5.78 -9.40
C ALA A 21 1.22 7.12 -10.16
N SER A 22 1.70 8.23 -9.60
CA SER A 22 1.79 9.52 -10.29
C SER A 22 2.84 9.50 -11.40
N THR A 23 2.48 9.98 -12.59
CA THR A 23 3.40 10.10 -13.74
C THR A 23 4.17 11.42 -13.76
N HIS A 24 3.79 12.39 -12.93
CA HIS A 24 4.42 13.69 -12.79
C HIS A 24 5.32 13.77 -11.57
N ARG A 25 6.25 14.74 -11.58
CA ARG A 25 7.04 15.08 -10.39
C ARG A 25 6.13 15.67 -9.31
N LEU A 26 6.34 15.25 -8.07
CA LEU A 26 5.55 15.72 -6.94
C LEU A 26 5.96 17.14 -6.56
N ARG A 27 4.97 18.01 -6.42
CA ARG A 27 5.16 19.42 -6.05
C ARG A 27 4.14 19.80 -4.99
N GLU A 28 4.54 20.69 -4.09
CA GLU A 28 3.60 21.31 -3.14
C GLU A 28 2.41 21.93 -3.89
N GLY A 29 1.21 21.78 -3.34
CA GLY A 29 -0.04 22.18 -3.97
C GLY A 29 -0.54 21.22 -5.05
N GLY A 30 0.30 20.32 -5.56
CA GLY A 30 -0.07 19.28 -6.52
C GLY A 30 -0.71 18.06 -5.85
N SER A 31 -0.99 17.02 -6.63
CA SER A 31 -1.57 15.76 -6.13
C SER A 31 -0.62 14.58 -6.28
N ALA A 32 -0.89 13.51 -5.52
CA ALA A 32 -0.20 12.25 -5.66
C ALA A 32 -1.12 11.04 -5.46
N LEU A 33 -0.76 9.91 -6.08
CA LEU A 33 -1.37 8.62 -5.85
C LEU A 33 -0.30 7.58 -5.54
N LEU A 34 -0.41 6.93 -4.38
CA LEU A 34 0.35 5.73 -4.07
C LEU A 34 -0.55 4.50 -4.28
N ALA A 35 -0.01 3.46 -4.91
CA ALA A 35 -0.71 2.21 -5.15
C ALA A 35 0.00 1.05 -4.45
N CYS A 36 -0.74 0.34 -3.60
CA CYS A 36 -0.33 -0.83 -2.85
C CYS A 36 -0.88 -2.09 -3.51
N SER A 37 -0.07 -2.73 -4.36
CA SER A 37 -0.43 -4.02 -4.95
C SER A 37 -0.20 -5.14 -3.94
N VAL A 38 -1.25 -5.93 -3.71
CA VAL A 38 -1.24 -7.04 -2.74
C VAL A 38 -1.52 -8.34 -3.45
N ASP A 39 -0.56 -9.27 -3.39
CA ASP A 39 -0.73 -10.66 -3.81
C ASP A 39 -0.78 -11.54 -2.56
N ALA A 40 -1.93 -12.13 -2.28
CA ALA A 40 -2.17 -12.91 -1.07
C ALA A 40 -3.13 -14.07 -1.34
N LYS A 41 -3.09 -15.07 -0.47
CA LYS A 41 -4.10 -16.13 -0.48
C LYS A 41 -4.35 -16.66 0.93
N PRO A 42 -5.57 -16.49 1.49
CA PRO A 42 -6.75 -15.85 0.88
C PRO A 42 -6.58 -14.33 0.67
N ILE A 43 -7.28 -13.79 -0.34
CA ILE A 43 -7.33 -12.35 -0.64
C ILE A 43 -8.64 -11.71 -0.18
N ASP A 44 -9.71 -12.49 -0.04
CA ASP A 44 -11.07 -12.00 0.23
C ASP A 44 -11.18 -11.25 1.59
N ASP A 45 -10.37 -11.63 2.56
CA ASP A 45 -10.32 -11.04 3.91
C ASP A 45 -9.07 -10.17 4.14
N ILE A 46 -8.51 -9.58 3.06
CA ILE A 46 -7.32 -8.73 3.20
C ILE A 46 -7.65 -7.44 3.94
N ARG A 47 -6.89 -7.14 4.99
CA ARG A 47 -6.93 -5.86 5.71
C ARG A 47 -5.74 -5.01 5.32
N ILE A 48 -6.00 -3.80 4.83
CA ILE A 48 -4.97 -2.80 4.50
C ILE A 48 -4.96 -1.69 5.54
N MET A 49 -3.76 -1.26 5.94
CA MET A 49 -3.53 -0.11 6.81
C MET A 49 -2.37 0.72 6.28
N TRP A 50 -2.51 2.04 6.40
CA TRP A 50 -1.46 2.97 6.00
C TRP A 50 -0.81 3.63 7.21
N PHE A 51 0.50 3.89 7.11
CA PHE A 51 1.25 4.60 8.12
C PHE A 51 2.13 5.69 7.49
N LYS A 52 2.26 6.83 8.17
CA LYS A 52 3.24 7.89 7.88
C LYS A 52 4.42 7.76 8.86
N ASN A 53 5.63 7.93 8.36
CA ASN A 53 6.90 7.86 9.10
C ASN A 53 6.99 6.60 10.00
N GLY A 54 6.72 5.45 9.38
CA GLY A 54 6.78 4.11 9.99
C GLY A 54 5.53 3.72 10.79
N ASN A 55 5.09 4.58 11.72
CA ASN A 55 4.19 4.15 12.81
C ASN A 55 2.94 5.01 12.99
N ILE A 56 2.84 6.19 12.34
CA ILE A 56 1.69 7.09 12.53
C ILE A 56 0.54 6.56 11.67
N PRO A 57 -0.55 6.04 12.26
CA PRO A 57 -1.64 5.46 11.48
C PRO A 57 -2.37 6.54 10.68
N LEU A 58 -2.73 6.20 9.44
CA LEU A 58 -3.58 7.01 8.58
C LEU A 58 -4.98 6.38 8.51
N PRO A 59 -6.04 7.19 8.28
CA PRO A 59 -7.41 6.70 8.22
C PRO A 59 -7.71 5.85 6.98
N GLN A 60 -6.87 5.92 5.94
CA GLN A 60 -7.08 5.20 4.70
C GLN A 60 -6.90 3.69 4.90
N THR A 61 -7.81 2.90 4.33
CA THR A 61 -7.82 1.43 4.42
C THR A 61 -7.92 0.73 3.07
N THR A 62 -7.92 1.48 1.96
CA THR A 62 -7.91 0.93 0.60
C THR A 62 -6.48 0.63 0.13
N ASP A 63 -6.35 -0.06 -0.99
CA ASP A 63 -5.10 -0.34 -1.68
C ASP A 63 -4.44 0.91 -2.29
N THR A 64 -5.16 2.03 -2.39
CA THR A 64 -4.58 3.32 -2.79
C THR A 64 -4.53 4.34 -1.64
N LEU A 65 -3.50 5.19 -1.63
CA LEU A 65 -3.43 6.40 -0.82
C LEU A 65 -3.37 7.63 -1.71
N VAL A 66 -4.41 8.45 -1.65
CA VAL A 66 -4.58 9.66 -2.48
C VAL A 66 -4.19 10.89 -1.67
N PHE A 67 -3.36 11.75 -2.27
CA PHE A 67 -3.08 13.09 -1.78
C PHE A 67 -3.72 14.07 -2.75
N GLU A 68 -4.84 14.67 -2.35
CA GLU A 68 -5.50 15.71 -3.15
C GLU A 68 -4.63 16.95 -3.26
N VAL A 69 -3.97 17.33 -2.15
CA VAL A 69 -3.04 18.45 -2.05
C VAL A 69 -1.82 18.02 -1.25
N LEU A 70 -0.65 18.01 -1.91
CA LEU A 70 0.64 17.75 -1.30
C LEU A 70 1.11 18.98 -0.53
N LYS A 71 1.67 18.74 0.64
CA LYS A 71 2.31 19.77 1.47
C LYS A 71 3.80 19.48 1.60
N MET A 72 4.59 20.49 1.95
CA MET A 72 6.03 20.27 2.21
C MET A 72 6.32 19.38 3.43
N GLU A 73 5.36 19.19 4.34
CA GLU A 73 5.44 18.17 5.39
C GLU A 73 5.41 16.73 4.85
N ASP A 74 4.98 16.52 3.62
CA ASP A 74 5.01 15.21 2.95
C ASP A 74 6.37 14.96 2.28
N HIS A 75 7.17 15.99 2.03
CA HIS A 75 8.53 15.83 1.52
C HIS A 75 9.39 15.02 2.50
N ARG A 76 10.11 14.01 2.00
CA ARG A 76 10.92 13.05 2.78
C ARG A 76 10.14 12.23 3.81
N SER A 77 8.82 12.37 3.88
CA SER A 77 7.98 11.47 4.67
C SER A 77 7.97 10.09 4.03
N GLU A 78 7.99 9.06 4.89
CA GLU A 78 7.89 7.67 4.47
C GLU A 78 6.45 7.18 4.65
N TYR A 79 5.84 6.67 3.59
CA TYR A 79 4.52 6.07 3.64
C TYR A 79 4.63 4.56 3.53
N THR A 80 3.95 3.86 4.42
CA THR A 80 3.98 2.40 4.51
C THR A 80 2.58 1.85 4.29
N CYS A 81 2.44 0.94 3.34
CA CYS A 81 1.26 0.09 3.23
C CYS A 81 1.52 -1.22 3.97
N GLN A 82 0.61 -1.60 4.86
CA GLN A 82 0.58 -2.90 5.51
C GLN A 82 -0.63 -3.67 5.00
N ALA A 83 -0.42 -4.92 4.59
CA ALA A 83 -1.50 -5.84 4.25
C ALA A 83 -1.44 -7.08 5.16
N SER A 84 -2.60 -7.52 5.63
CA SER A 84 -2.74 -8.65 6.55
C SER A 84 -3.87 -9.58 6.10
N ASN A 85 -3.62 -10.89 6.06
CA ASN A 85 -4.65 -11.92 5.95
C ASN A 85 -4.51 -12.92 7.11
N ALA A 86 -5.31 -13.99 7.12
CA ALA A 86 -5.26 -15.02 8.16
C ALA A 86 -3.90 -15.73 8.31
N ILE A 87 -3.04 -15.68 7.28
CA ILE A 87 -1.74 -16.37 7.26
C ILE A 87 -0.63 -15.48 7.82
N GLY A 88 -0.73 -14.17 7.62
CA GLY A 88 0.28 -13.26 8.12
C GLY A 88 0.13 -11.83 7.64
N THR A 89 1.20 -11.06 7.85
CA THR A 89 1.26 -9.62 7.60
C THR A 89 2.55 -9.27 6.88
N SER A 90 2.45 -8.39 5.89
CA SER A 90 3.60 -7.82 5.18
C SER A 90 3.45 -6.33 4.98
N ARG A 91 4.58 -5.65 4.76
CA ARG A 91 4.66 -4.20 4.60
C ARG A 91 5.58 -3.83 3.43
N ALA A 92 5.27 -2.71 2.79
CA ALA A 92 6.18 -2.03 1.87
C ALA A 92 6.12 -0.52 2.14
N SER A 93 7.25 0.15 1.95
CA SER A 93 7.42 1.57 2.28
C SER A 93 8.02 2.34 1.11
N LEU A 94 7.62 3.60 0.97
CA LEU A 94 8.11 4.52 -0.06
C LEU A 94 8.33 5.89 0.55
N ARG A 95 9.47 6.51 0.23
CA ARG A 95 9.78 7.89 0.62
C ARG A 95 9.34 8.86 -0.46
N MET A 96 8.58 9.87 -0.08
CA MET A 96 8.09 10.90 -0.98
C MET A 96 9.18 11.95 -1.26
N ASP A 97 9.29 12.37 -2.52
CA ASP A 97 10.17 13.46 -2.95
C ASP A 97 9.33 14.59 -3.55
N VAL A 98 8.82 15.46 -2.68
CA VAL A 98 8.00 16.62 -3.05
C VAL A 98 8.88 17.87 -3.16
N SER A 99 8.86 18.57 -4.29
CA SER A 99 9.56 19.85 -4.43
C SER A 99 8.67 21.02 -4.00
N CYS A 100 9.27 22.10 -3.50
CA CYS A 100 8.57 23.35 -3.20
C CYS A 100 7.79 23.85 -4.44
N GLY A 101 6.57 24.33 -4.22
CA GLY A 101 5.78 25.00 -5.25
C GLY A 101 6.33 26.42 -5.46
N HIS A 102 6.48 26.85 -6.72
CA HIS A 102 6.72 28.24 -7.05
C HIS A 102 5.40 28.91 -7.41
#